data_AF-A0ABC8SRS3-F1
#
_entry.id   AF-A0ABC8SRS3-F1
#
_cell.length_a   1.000
_cell.length_b   1.000
_cell.length_c   1.000
_cell.angle_alpha   90.00
_cell.angle_beta   90.00
_cell.angle_gamma   90.00
#
_symmetry.space_group_name_H-M   'P 1'
#
loop_
_entity.id
_entity.type
_entity.pdbx_description
1 polymer ?
#
loop_
_entity_poly.entity_id
_entity_poly.type
_entity_poly.pdbx_seq_one_letter_code
_entity_poly.pdbx_strand_id
1 'polypeptide(L)'
;MEERHQKPHAIFVFYPLQGHVIPSVHLAIKLAERGFTITVINTHSIHHQTSRAQPDGEDDMFATVRQKGLDIRYTTVPDGLPVGFDRSLNHDQFMATLLHVFSAHVEEAVEKIVRSEPLSRP
;
A
#
# COMPACT_ATOMS: atom_id res chain seq x y z
N MET A 1 -27.91 -22.86 -0.21
CA MET A 1 -26.62 -22.79 0.51
C MET A 1 -25.76 -21.86 -0.33
N GLU A 2 -25.61 -20.60 0.08
CA GLU A 2 -24.74 -19.67 -0.65
C GLU A 2 -23.31 -20.18 -0.54
N GLU A 3 -22.71 -20.56 -1.66
CA GLU A 3 -21.26 -20.68 -1.76
C GLU A 3 -20.69 -19.31 -1.38
N ARG A 4 -20.00 -19.25 -0.24
CA ARG A 4 -19.17 -18.07 0.09
C ARG A 4 -18.00 -18.05 -0.87
N HIS A 5 -18.23 -17.57 -2.09
CA HIS A 5 -17.17 -17.24 -3.03
C HIS A 5 -16.27 -16.22 -2.33
N GLN A 6 -15.07 -16.66 -1.96
CA GLN A 6 -14.05 -15.84 -1.34
C GLN A 6 -13.76 -14.66 -2.29
N LYS A 7 -13.84 -13.43 -1.77
CA LYS A 7 -13.45 -12.26 -2.56
C LYS A 7 -11.96 -12.38 -2.87
N PRO A 8 -11.53 -12.22 -4.14
CA PRO A 8 -10.12 -12.22 -4.45
C PRO A 8 -9.43 -11.06 -3.73
N HIS A 9 -8.30 -11.35 -3.08
CA HIS A 9 -7.49 -10.34 -2.41
C HIS A 9 -6.27 -10.02 -3.26
N ALA A 10 -6.15 -8.76 -3.68
CA ALA A 10 -4.95 -8.26 -4.35
C ALA A 10 -4.10 -7.41 -3.39
N ILE A 11 -2.81 -7.75 -3.29
CA ILE A 11 -1.82 -6.96 -2.56
C ILE A 11 -1.09 -6.05 -3.56
N PHE A 12 -1.13 -4.75 -3.31
CA PHE A 12 -0.52 -3.72 -4.14
C PHE A 12 0.71 -3.16 -3.45
N VAL A 13 1.90 -3.46 -3.98
CA VAL A 13 3.15 -2.85 -3.53
C VAL A 13 3.41 -1.62 -4.39
N PHE A 14 3.24 -0.43 -3.83
CA PHE A 14 3.44 0.80 -4.58
C PHE A 14 4.93 1.05 -4.80
N TYR A 15 5.29 1.30 -6.05
CA TYR A 15 6.65 1.71 -6.39
C TYR A 15 6.82 3.20 -6.09
N PRO A 16 7.72 3.60 -5.17
CA PRO A 16 7.75 4.95 -4.60
C PRO A 16 8.49 5.95 -5.50
N LEU A 17 8.15 5.96 -6.80
CA LEU A 17 8.66 6.92 -7.77
C LEU A 17 7.59 7.92 -8.18
N GLN A 18 8.04 9.13 -8.55
CA GLN A 18 7.17 10.17 -9.07
C GLN A 18 6.43 9.67 -10.32
N GLY A 19 5.12 9.90 -10.36
CA GLY A 19 4.24 9.46 -11.44
C GLY A 19 3.64 8.06 -11.27
N HIS A 20 4.12 7.23 -10.33
CA HIS A 20 3.57 5.89 -10.11
C HIS A 20 2.45 5.86 -9.06
N VAL A 21 2.53 6.69 -8.02
CA VAL A 21 1.61 6.64 -6.87
C VAL A 21 0.15 6.88 -7.28
N ILE A 22 -0.15 7.97 -7.98
CA ILE A 22 -1.53 8.33 -8.35
C ILE A 22 -2.18 7.26 -9.26
N PRO A 23 -1.52 6.79 -10.34
CA PRO A 23 -2.07 5.68 -11.12
C PRO A 23 -2.33 4.41 -10.32
N SER A 24 -1.42 4.04 -9.40
CA SER A 24 -1.60 2.87 -8.54
C SER A 24 -2.78 3.03 -7.56
N VAL A 25 -2.99 4.23 -7.02
CA VAL A 25 -4.19 4.56 -6.21
C VAL A 25 -5.47 4.38 -7.03
N HIS A 26 -5.53 4.95 -8.23
CA HIS A 26 -6.70 4.82 -9.09
C HIS A 26 -6.98 3.37 -9.49
N LEU A 27 -5.94 2.58 -9.76
CA LEU A 27 -6.09 1.16 -10.08
C LEU A 27 -6.62 0.37 -8.88
N ALA A 28 -6.08 0.61 -7.68
CA ALA A 28 -6.54 -0.01 -6.44
C ALA A 28 -8.04 0.27 -6.18
N ILE A 29 -8.47 1.53 -6.33
CA ILE A 29 -9.88 1.92 -6.17
C ILE A 29 -10.76 1.18 -7.18
N LYS A 30 -10.40 1.18 -8.46
CA LYS A 30 -11.18 0.53 -9.53
C LYS A 30 -11.31 -0.99 -9.37
N LEU A 31 -10.33 -1.64 -8.74
CA LEU A 31 -10.40 -3.06 -8.42
C LEU A 31 -11.28 -3.32 -7.19
N ALA A 32 -11.18 -2.47 -6.16
CA ALA A 32 -12.06 -2.55 -5.00
C ALA A 32 -13.53 -2.37 -5.39
N GLU A 33 -13.83 -1.43 -6.30
CA GLU A 33 -15.17 -1.24 -6.89
C GLU A 33 -15.68 -2.48 -7.65
N ARG A 34 -14.77 -3.35 -8.11
CA ARG A 34 -15.10 -4.65 -8.75
C ARG A 34 -15.23 -5.80 -7.75
N GLY A 35 -15.20 -5.53 -6.46
CA GLY A 35 -15.42 -6.53 -5.41
C GLY A 35 -14.16 -7.23 -4.90
N PHE A 36 -12.96 -6.74 -5.26
CA PHE A 36 -11.71 -7.21 -4.67
C PHE A 36 -11.55 -6.64 -3.25
N THR A 37 -10.99 -7.46 -2.36
CA THR A 37 -10.29 -6.93 -1.19
C THR A 37 -8.94 -6.42 -1.68
N ILE A 38 -8.54 -5.21 -1.31
CA ILE A 38 -7.24 -4.65 -1.67
C ILE A 38 -6.44 -4.36 -0.41
N THR A 39 -5.18 -4.79 -0.35
CA THR A 39 -4.22 -4.26 0.62
C THR A 39 -3.12 -3.50 -0.10
N VAL A 40 -3.02 -2.21 0.17
CA VAL A 40 -1.97 -1.34 -0.36
C VAL A 40 -0.81 -1.30 0.64
N ILE A 41 0.39 -1.61 0.16
CA ILE A 41 1.66 -1.44 0.84
C ILE A 41 2.35 -0.24 0.21
N ASN A 42 2.55 0.81 1.01
CA ASN A 42 3.24 2.03 0.59
C ASN A 42 4.49 2.27 1.44
N THR A 43 5.35 3.23 1.08
CA THR A 43 6.49 3.58 1.93
C THR A 43 6.12 4.62 2.98
N HIS A 44 6.83 4.63 4.11
CA HIS A 44 6.72 5.69 5.12
C HIS A 44 6.91 7.08 4.51
N SER A 45 7.83 7.22 3.56
CA SER A 45 8.12 8.50 2.88
C SER A 45 6.91 9.00 2.08
N ILE A 46 6.35 8.16 1.21
CA ILE A 46 5.20 8.55 0.40
C ILE A 46 4.00 8.83 1.31
N HIS A 47 3.75 7.98 2.30
CA HIS A 47 2.68 8.19 3.28
C HIS A 47 2.80 9.57 3.95
N HIS A 48 3.97 9.90 4.50
CA HIS A 48 4.21 11.18 5.15
C HIS A 48 4.07 12.38 4.20
N GLN A 49 4.52 12.25 2.95
CA GLN A 49 4.32 13.31 1.95
C GLN A 49 2.83 13.52 1.63
N THR A 50 2.08 12.43 1.46
CA THR A 50 0.65 12.49 1.12
C THR A 50 -0.23 12.95 2.29
N SER A 51 0.05 12.52 3.52
CA SER A 51 -0.73 12.92 4.70
C SER A 51 -0.55 14.40 5.00
N ARG A 52 0.66 14.95 4.82
CA ARG A 52 0.90 16.40 4.93
C ARG A 52 0.21 17.23 3.85
N ALA A 53 -0.10 16.63 2.71
CA ALA A 53 -0.79 17.31 1.61
C ALA A 53 -2.32 17.24 1.73
N GLN A 54 -2.86 16.37 2.59
CA GLN A 54 -4.30 16.25 2.79
C GLN A 54 -4.82 17.35 3.74
N PRO A 55 -5.84 18.12 3.33
CA PRO A 55 -6.36 19.23 4.12
C PRO A 55 -7.12 18.81 5.39
N ASP A 56 -7.68 17.59 5.41
CA ASP A 56 -8.65 17.15 6.44
C ASP A 56 -8.07 16.25 7.53
N GLY A 57 -6.74 16.06 7.57
CA GLY A 57 -6.09 15.27 8.63
C GLY A 57 -6.51 13.80 8.65
N GLU A 58 -6.95 13.24 7.51
CA GLU A 58 -7.24 11.82 7.39
C GLU A 58 -5.99 10.97 7.64
N ASP A 59 -6.18 9.79 8.26
CA ASP A 59 -5.07 8.87 8.58
C ASP A 59 -4.30 8.44 7.33
N ASP A 60 -4.98 8.22 6.18
CA ASP A 60 -4.33 7.89 4.91
C ASP A 60 -5.19 8.24 3.69
N MET A 61 -4.58 8.17 2.50
CA MET A 61 -5.18 8.53 1.20
C MET A 61 -6.42 7.70 0.78
N PHE A 62 -6.74 6.62 1.49
CA PHE A 62 -7.90 5.77 1.23
C PHE A 62 -9.02 5.93 2.28
N ALA A 63 -8.90 6.83 3.24
CA ALA A 63 -9.93 7.02 4.28
C ALA A 63 -11.31 7.36 3.70
N THR A 64 -11.42 8.37 2.82
CA THR A 64 -12.67 8.65 2.09
C THR A 64 -13.18 7.47 1.25
N VAL A 65 -12.28 6.63 0.73
CA VAL A 65 -12.62 5.47 -0.09
C VAL A 65 -13.25 4.37 0.76
N ARG A 66 -12.73 4.14 1.98
CA ARG A 66 -13.32 3.22 2.96
C ARG A 66 -14.70 3.68 3.43
N GLN A 67 -14.93 4.98 3.57
CA GLN A 67 -16.25 5.53 3.91
C GLN A 67 -17.32 5.21 2.85
N LYS A 68 -16.92 4.96 1.59
CA LYS A 68 -17.81 4.52 0.51
C LYS A 68 -18.10 3.01 0.54
N GLY A 69 -17.62 2.28 1.55
CA GLY A 69 -17.86 0.85 1.72
C GLY A 69 -16.93 -0.06 0.90
N LEU A 70 -15.86 0.49 0.31
CA LEU A 70 -14.86 -0.29 -0.42
C LEU A 70 -13.86 -0.93 0.55
N ASP A 71 -13.56 -2.21 0.34
CA ASP A 71 -12.62 -2.99 1.17
C ASP A 71 -11.17 -2.74 0.71
N ILE A 72 -10.66 -1.56 1.10
CA ILE A 72 -9.26 -1.18 0.88
C ILE A 72 -8.55 -1.01 2.22
N ARG A 73 -7.55 -1.83 2.43
CA ARG A 73 -6.63 -1.80 3.56
C ARG A 73 -5.36 -1.08 3.14
N TYR A 74 -4.76 -0.36 4.08
CA TYR A 74 -3.55 0.43 3.84
C TYR A 74 -2.53 0.11 4.92
N THR A 75 -1.29 -0.13 4.51
CA THR A 75 -0.16 -0.30 5.41
C THR A 75 1.08 0.36 4.83
N THR A 76 2.06 0.59 5.69
CA THR A 76 3.30 1.24 5.30
C THR A 76 4.50 0.45 5.78
N VAL A 77 5.57 0.52 5.01
CA VAL A 77 6.86 -0.10 5.30
C VAL A 77 7.99 0.90 5.09
N PRO A 78 9.15 0.73 5.74
CA PRO A 78 10.32 1.54 5.44
C PRO A 78 10.93 1.11 4.10
N ASP A 79 11.54 2.08 3.39
CA ASP A 79 12.33 1.86 2.17
C ASP A 79 13.83 1.80 2.45
N GLY A 80 14.21 1.64 3.73
CA GLY A 80 15.59 1.65 4.21
C GLY A 80 16.17 3.04 4.48
N LEU A 81 15.40 4.12 4.30
CA LEU A 81 15.87 5.49 4.50
C LEU A 81 14.98 6.27 5.49
N PRO A 82 15.54 7.24 6.22
CA PRO A 82 14.74 8.16 7.03
C PRO A 82 13.67 8.88 6.21
N VAL A 83 12.54 9.22 6.82
CA VAL A 83 11.44 9.95 6.15
C VAL A 83 11.92 11.31 5.61
N GLY A 84 12.79 12.01 6.35
CA GLY A 84 13.36 13.29 5.94
C GLY A 84 14.52 13.21 4.93
N PHE A 85 14.90 12.01 4.48
CA PHE A 85 15.98 11.85 3.50
C PHE A 85 15.54 12.34 2.11
N ASP A 86 16.36 13.19 1.48
CA ASP A 86 16.10 13.69 0.13
C ASP A 86 16.44 12.63 -0.92
N ARG A 87 15.42 11.86 -1.30
CA ARG A 87 15.49 10.79 -2.30
C ARG A 87 15.72 11.30 -3.72
N SER A 88 15.38 12.57 -4.00
CA SER A 88 15.57 13.17 -5.32
C SER A 88 17.02 13.57 -5.54
N LEU A 89 17.64 14.17 -4.51
CA LEU A 89 19.05 14.56 -4.56
C LEU A 89 20.00 13.36 -4.48
N ASN A 90 19.59 12.28 -3.80
CA ASN A 90 20.41 11.09 -3.55
C ASN A 90 19.84 9.85 -4.26
N HIS A 91 19.58 9.98 -5.56
CA HIS A 91 18.87 8.97 -6.35
C HIS A 91 19.52 7.59 -6.32
N ASP A 92 20.85 7.50 -6.51
CA ASP A 92 21.56 6.22 -6.56
C ASP A 92 21.44 5.46 -5.23
N GLN A 93 21.58 6.17 -4.11
CA GLN A 93 21.40 5.59 -2.78
C GLN A 93 19.97 5.12 -2.58
N PHE A 94 18.98 5.91 -3.00
CA PHE A 94 17.58 5.53 -2.93
C PHE A 94 17.27 4.28 -3.77
N MET A 95 17.77 4.20 -5.00
CA MET A 95 17.59 3.02 -5.84
C MET A 95 18.25 1.78 -5.22
N ALA A 96 19.43 1.93 -4.61
CA ALA A 96 20.08 0.84 -3.90
C ALA A 96 19.26 0.34 -2.70
N THR A 97 18.67 1.23 -1.89
CA THR A 97 17.83 0.80 -0.76
C THR A 97 16.51 0.17 -1.22
N LEU A 98 15.92 0.65 -2.31
CA LEU A 98 14.75 0.00 -2.92
C LEU A 98 15.06 -1.43 -3.37
N LEU A 99 16.23 -1.66 -3.97
CA LEU A 99 16.61 -2.99 -4.45
C LEU A 99 16.97 -3.95 -3.31
N HIS A 100 17.68 -3.46 -2.29
CA HIS A 100 18.32 -4.32 -1.29
C HIS A 100 17.63 -4.36 0.07
N VAL A 101 16.82 -3.35 0.41
CA VAL A 101 16.25 -3.20 1.77
C VAL A 101 14.74 -3.18 1.76
N PHE A 102 14.12 -2.48 0.81
CA PHE A 102 12.66 -2.37 0.73
C PHE A 102 11.97 -3.72 0.52
N SER A 103 12.54 -4.60 -0.30
CA SER A 103 11.99 -5.94 -0.59
C SER A 103 11.79 -6.79 0.66
N ALA A 104 12.76 -6.81 1.59
CA ALA A 104 12.65 -7.56 2.83
C ALA A 104 11.51 -7.07 3.73
N HIS A 105 11.30 -5.76 3.80
CA HIS A 105 10.18 -5.19 4.58
C HIS A 105 8.83 -5.46 3.91
N VAL A 106 8.77 -5.45 2.58
CA VAL A 106 7.57 -5.85 1.84
C VAL A 106 7.26 -7.32 2.08
N GLU A 107 8.26 -8.21 2.05
CA GLU A 107 8.09 -9.63 2.33
C GLU A 107 7.48 -9.86 3.73
N GLU A 108 8.02 -9.21 4.75
CA GLU A 108 7.48 -9.29 6.12
C GLU A 108 6.03 -8.77 6.19
N ALA A 109 5.73 -7.67 5.50
CA ALA A 109 4.37 -7.14 5.44
C ALA A 109 3.40 -8.10 4.74
N VAL A 110 3.80 -8.69 3.61
CA VAL A 110 3.01 -9.69 2.87
C VAL A 110 2.76 -10.92 3.74
N GLU A 111 3.79 -11.42 4.44
CA GLU A 111 3.64 -12.55 5.35
C GLU A 111 2.59 -12.27 6.43
N LYS A 112 2.65 -11.09 7.07
CA LYS A 112 1.65 -10.67 8.07
C LYS A 112 0.25 -10.60 7.48
N ILE A 113 0.11 -10.04 6.27
CA ILE A 113 -1.19 -9.93 5.58
C ILE A 113 -1.76 -11.34 5.34
N VAL A 114 -0.98 -12.25 4.75
CA VAL A 114 -1.42 -13.61 4.43
C VAL A 114 -1.77 -14.40 5.70
N ARG A 115 -0.99 -14.27 6.77
CA ARG A 115 -1.27 -14.95 8.06
C ARG A 115 -2.49 -14.40 8.78
N SER A 116 -2.83 -13.13 8.56
CA SER A 116 -4.01 -12.49 9.16
C SER A 116 -5.31 -12.90 8.47
N GLU A 117 -5.23 -13.50 7.29
CA GLU A 117 -6.41 -14.00 6.59
C GLU A 117 -6.97 -15.23 7.28
N PRO A 118 -8.29 -15.33 7.46
CA PRO A 118 -8.90 -16.53 8.01
C PRO A 118 -8.58 -17.71 7.09
N LEU A 119 -7.85 -18.71 7.62
CA LEU A 119 -7.52 -19.93 6.89
C LEU A 119 -8.77 -20.49 6.23
N SER A 120 -8.72 -20.58 4.90
CA SER A 120 -9.70 -21.32 4.12
C SER A 120 -9.60 -22.77 4.58
N ARG A 121 -10.57 -23.23 5.38
CA ARG A 121 -10.72 -24.66 5.63
C ARG A 121 -11.16 -25.30 4.31
N PRO A 122 -10.46 -26.32 3.80
CA PRO A 122 -10.95 -27.10 2.67
C PRO A 122 -12.27 -27.79 3.01
#